data_AF-A0A1G6TJ38-F1
#
_entry.id   AF-A0A1G6TJ38-F1
#
_cell.length_a   1.000
_cell.length_b   1.000
_cell.length_c   1.000
_cell.angle_alpha   90.00
_cell.angle_beta   90.00
_cell.angle_gamma   90.00
#
_symmetry.space_group_name_H-M   'P 1'
#
loop_
_entity.id
_entity.type
_entity.pdbx_description
1 polymer ?
#
loop_
_entity_poly.entity_id
_entity_poly.type
_entity_poly.pdbx_seq_one_letter_code
_entity_poly.pdbx_strand_id
1 'polypeptide(L)'
;MIKKHFITIFLATISVIFYSCGKKTDKERAIALVEKQYENSNQKLDFEQATLDSLYNISPEAYADSLAKGHELDSTLAVLETEIEHFSQAESDSVGLISAKLTKERYRLLELAKTKPKFIGWKLSGINVEGEKTGRLSFKFNKEISKIVP
;
A
#
# COMPACT_ATOMS: atom_id res chain seq x y z
N MET A 1 15.34 -60.09 1.70
CA MET A 1 16.06 -58.80 1.77
C MET A 1 15.38 -57.67 0.97
N ILE A 2 14.71 -57.98 -0.16
CA ILE A 2 14.01 -57.01 -1.04
C ILE A 2 12.86 -56.23 -0.37
N LYS A 3 12.10 -56.83 0.55
CA LYS A 3 10.95 -56.16 1.22
C LYS A 3 11.33 -54.95 2.10
N LYS A 4 12.55 -54.93 2.68
CA LYS A 4 12.97 -53.82 3.56
C LYS A 4 13.29 -52.54 2.78
N HIS A 5 13.93 -52.65 1.63
CA HIS A 5 14.26 -51.49 0.79
C HIS A 5 13.03 -50.85 0.15
N PHE A 6 12.01 -51.65 -0.20
CA PHE A 6 10.76 -51.13 -0.74
C PHE A 6 10.01 -50.25 0.27
N ILE A 7 10.00 -50.65 1.54
CA ILE A 7 9.39 -49.88 2.64
C ILE A 7 10.16 -48.58 2.88
N THR A 8 11.50 -48.61 2.83
CA THR A 8 12.33 -47.40 3.02
C THR A 8 12.15 -46.40 1.89
N ILE A 9 12.06 -46.87 0.64
CA ILE A 9 11.81 -46.02 -0.53
C ILE A 9 10.40 -45.41 -0.45
N PHE A 10 9.39 -46.20 -0.06
CA PHE A 10 8.01 -45.73 0.06
C PHE A 10 7.84 -44.67 1.16
N LEU A 11 8.51 -44.83 2.31
CA LEU A 11 8.53 -43.81 3.37
C LEU A 11 9.27 -42.53 2.96
N ALA A 12 10.35 -42.64 2.18
CA ALA A 12 11.06 -41.47 1.65
C ALA A 12 10.19 -40.67 0.67
N THR A 13 9.43 -41.34 -0.21
CA THR A 13 8.49 -40.67 -1.12
C THR A 13 7.34 -39.98 -0.41
N ILE A 14 6.79 -40.58 0.67
CA ILE A 14 5.72 -39.94 1.45
C ILE A 14 6.24 -38.69 2.16
N SER A 15 7.48 -38.72 2.69
CA SER A 15 8.07 -37.56 3.37
C SER A 15 8.23 -36.36 2.41
N VAL A 16 8.60 -36.59 1.14
CA VAL A 16 8.73 -35.53 0.13
C VAL A 16 7.37 -34.90 -0.24
N ILE A 17 6.29 -35.68 -0.24
CA ILE A 17 4.94 -35.18 -0.57
C ILE A 17 4.41 -34.23 0.53
N PHE A 18 4.79 -34.42 1.80
CA PHE A 18 4.35 -33.56 2.90
C PHE A 18 5.13 -32.23 3.04
N TYR A 19 6.29 -32.08 2.40
CA TYR A 19 7.04 -30.80 2.43
C TYR A 19 6.49 -29.74 1.49
N SER A 20 5.61 -30.09 0.54
CA SER A 20 5.07 -29.12 -0.43
C SER A 20 3.77 -28.45 0.02
N CYS A 21 3.42 -28.52 1.31
CA CYS A 21 2.39 -27.65 1.89
C CYS A 21 2.96 -26.23 2.09
N GLY A 22 3.54 -25.66 1.04
CA GLY A 22 3.95 -24.27 1.00
C GLY A 22 2.71 -23.40 1.03
N LYS A 23 2.67 -22.42 1.93
CA LYS A 23 1.62 -21.39 1.88
C LYS A 23 1.70 -20.72 0.51
N LYS A 24 0.58 -20.71 -0.22
CA LYS A 24 0.48 -20.02 -1.51
C LYS A 24 0.93 -18.57 -1.36
N THR A 25 1.68 -18.08 -2.34
CA THR A 25 2.06 -16.66 -2.39
C THR A 25 0.82 -15.78 -2.57
N ASP A 26 0.92 -14.51 -2.21
CA ASP A 26 -0.16 -13.55 -2.42
C ASP A 26 -0.56 -13.44 -3.91
N LYS A 27 0.42 -13.54 -4.82
CA LYS A 27 0.20 -13.57 -6.26
C LYS A 27 -0.59 -14.82 -6.68
N GLU A 28 -0.20 -16.00 -6.19
CA GLU A 28 -0.92 -17.25 -6.48
C GLU A 28 -2.34 -17.25 -5.94
N ARG A 29 -2.57 -16.65 -4.77
CA ARG A 29 -3.92 -16.47 -4.21
C ARG A 29 -4.77 -15.54 -5.07
N ALA A 30 -4.19 -14.43 -5.55
CA ALA A 30 -4.87 -13.50 -6.44
C ALA A 30 -5.24 -14.16 -7.78
N ILE A 31 -4.32 -14.90 -8.39
CA ILE A 31 -4.55 -15.66 -9.63
C ILE A 31 -5.67 -16.68 -9.43
N ALA A 32 -5.61 -17.48 -8.37
CA ALA A 32 -6.62 -18.51 -8.10
C ALA A 32 -8.03 -17.93 -7.90
N LEU A 33 -8.15 -16.73 -7.33
CA LEU A 33 -9.44 -16.04 -7.22
C LEU A 33 -9.99 -15.61 -8.59
N VAL A 34 -9.13 -15.12 -9.48
CA VAL A 34 -9.52 -14.73 -10.84
C VAL A 34 -9.87 -15.97 -11.65
N GLU A 35 -9.03 -17.01 -11.64
CA GLU A 35 -9.31 -18.28 -12.32
C GLU A 35 -10.67 -18.84 -11.91
N LYS A 36 -10.97 -18.88 -10.61
CA LYS A 36 -12.27 -19.33 -10.10
C LYS A 36 -13.44 -18.48 -10.60
N GLN A 37 -13.25 -17.16 -10.75
CA GLN A 37 -14.30 -16.29 -11.31
C GLN A 37 -14.56 -16.56 -12.79
N TYR A 38 -13.53 -16.99 -13.53
CA TYR A 38 -13.60 -17.24 -14.97
C TYR A 38 -13.72 -18.73 -15.34
N GLU A 39 -13.82 -19.63 -14.36
CA GLU A 39 -13.89 -21.08 -14.57
C GLU A 39 -15.07 -21.50 -15.47
N ASN A 40 -16.18 -20.76 -15.40
CA ASN A 40 -17.36 -20.99 -16.24
C ASN A 40 -17.42 -20.08 -17.48
N SER A 41 -16.39 -19.28 -17.73
CA SER A 41 -16.29 -18.41 -18.90
C SER A 41 -15.67 -19.15 -20.08
N ASN A 42 -16.09 -18.81 -21.31
CA ASN A 42 -15.41 -19.26 -22.53
C ASN A 42 -14.07 -18.54 -22.75
N GLN A 43 -13.72 -17.56 -21.91
CA GLN A 43 -12.47 -16.81 -21.96
C GLN A 43 -11.42 -17.50 -21.09
N LYS A 44 -10.36 -18.00 -21.73
CA LYS A 44 -9.18 -18.51 -21.04
C LYS A 44 -8.21 -17.36 -20.80
N LEU A 45 -7.70 -17.26 -19.58
CA LEU A 45 -6.82 -16.18 -19.14
C LEU A 45 -5.38 -16.68 -19.06
N ASP A 46 -4.44 -15.85 -19.51
CA ASP A 46 -3.01 -16.06 -19.42
C ASP A 46 -2.40 -15.10 -18.38
N PHE A 47 -1.72 -15.69 -17.40
CA PHE A 47 -1.11 -15.02 -16.26
C PHE A 47 0.43 -15.00 -16.31
N GLU A 48 1.09 -15.44 -17.41
CA GLU A 48 2.56 -15.51 -17.49
C GLU A 48 3.23 -14.17 -17.16
N GLN A 49 2.66 -13.07 -17.68
CA GLN A 49 3.15 -11.71 -17.44
C GLN A 49 2.48 -11.01 -16.26
N ALA A 50 1.70 -11.73 -15.45
CA ALA A 50 0.93 -11.10 -14.39
C ALA A 50 1.85 -10.54 -13.28
N THR A 51 1.59 -9.32 -12.83
CA THR A 51 2.27 -8.68 -11.70
C THR A 51 1.26 -8.39 -10.59
N LEU A 52 1.68 -8.57 -9.33
CA LEU A 52 0.89 -8.21 -8.17
C LEU A 52 1.52 -6.99 -7.49
N ASP A 53 0.84 -5.86 -7.58
CA ASP A 53 1.30 -4.59 -7.03
C ASP A 53 0.49 -4.20 -5.79
N SER A 54 1.16 -3.64 -4.79
CA SER A 54 0.52 -3.06 -3.61
C SER A 54 -0.20 -1.77 -3.97
N LEU A 55 -1.48 -1.65 -3.62
CA LEU A 55 -2.26 -0.44 -3.78
C LEU A 55 -2.29 0.37 -2.48
N TYR A 56 -1.96 1.65 -2.61
CA TYR A 56 -2.02 2.62 -1.53
C TYR A 56 -2.98 3.75 -1.87
N ASN A 57 -3.68 4.26 -0.86
CA ASN A 57 -4.49 5.47 -0.97
C ASN A 57 -3.87 6.60 -0.17
N ILE A 58 -3.91 7.80 -0.72
CA ILE A 58 -3.66 9.05 -0.01
C ILE A 58 -5.04 9.67 0.19
N SER A 59 -5.53 9.72 1.43
CA SER A 59 -6.86 10.26 1.70
C SER A 59 -6.87 11.76 1.38
N PRO A 60 -7.75 12.26 0.49
CA PRO A 60 -7.86 13.69 0.19
C PRO A 60 -8.22 14.51 1.44
N GLU A 61 -9.00 13.95 2.35
CA GLU A 61 -9.41 14.59 3.61
C GLU A 61 -8.21 14.87 4.51
N ALA A 62 -7.32 13.90 4.64
CA ALA A 62 -6.13 14.07 5.49
C ALA A 62 -5.15 15.09 4.89
N TYR A 63 -5.13 15.23 3.56
CA TYR A 63 -4.39 16.29 2.87
C TYR A 63 -5.06 17.67 3.06
N ALA A 64 -6.39 17.74 2.96
CA ALA A 64 -7.16 18.96 3.15
C ALA A 64 -7.10 19.49 4.60
N ASP A 65 -7.26 18.61 5.60
CA ASP A 65 -7.16 18.96 7.02
C ASP A 65 -5.77 19.49 7.37
N SER A 66 -4.75 18.89 6.75
CA SER A 66 -3.37 19.32 6.94
C SER A 66 -3.09 20.69 6.32
N LEU A 67 -3.63 20.98 5.14
CA LEU A 67 -3.57 22.30 4.52
C LEU A 67 -4.29 23.34 5.39
N ALA A 68 -5.48 23.01 5.89
CA ALA A 68 -6.25 23.89 6.78
C ALA A 68 -5.47 24.22 8.06
N LYS A 69 -4.84 23.22 8.69
CA LYS A 69 -4.00 23.44 9.87
C LYS A 69 -2.74 24.25 9.56
N GLY A 70 -2.16 24.06 8.38
CA GLY A 70 -1.06 24.90 7.88
C GLY A 70 -1.47 26.37 7.75
N HIS A 71 -2.63 26.64 7.16
CA HIS A 71 -3.17 28.00 7.02
C HIS A 71 -3.48 28.68 8.36
N GLU A 72 -4.02 27.93 9.33
CA GLU A 72 -4.27 28.45 10.69
C GLU A 72 -2.95 28.86 11.38
N LEU A 73 -1.89 28.07 11.19
CA LEU A 73 -0.56 28.39 11.71
C LEU A 73 0.04 29.64 11.05
N ASP A 74 -0.10 29.75 9.72
CA ASP A 74 0.38 30.92 8.96
C ASP A 74 -0.34 32.20 9.40
N SER A 75 -1.65 32.12 9.64
CA SER A 75 -2.42 33.25 10.19
C SER A 75 -1.96 33.65 11.59
N THR A 76 -1.62 32.67 12.43
CA THR A 76 -1.14 32.92 13.79
C THR A 76 0.25 33.56 13.78
N LEU A 77 1.14 33.09 12.89
CA LEU A 77 2.47 33.64 12.69
C LEU A 77 2.40 35.10 12.21
N ALA A 78 1.54 35.41 11.24
CA ALA A 78 1.39 36.77 10.73
C ALA A 78 0.89 37.76 11.80
N VAL A 79 -0.02 37.33 12.67
CA VAL A 79 -0.48 38.15 13.81
C VAL A 79 0.67 38.40 14.78
N LEU A 80 1.42 37.35 15.14
CA LEU A 80 2.58 37.49 16.02
C LEU A 80 3.61 38.45 15.41
N GLU A 81 3.97 38.31 14.13
CA GLU A 81 4.92 39.20 13.46
C GLU A 81 4.49 40.67 13.48
N THR A 82 3.19 40.95 13.32
CA THR A 82 2.64 42.31 13.36
C THR A 82 2.67 42.90 14.77
N GLU A 83 2.39 42.09 15.79
CA GLU A 83 2.46 42.53 17.19
C GLU A 83 3.90 42.85 17.60
N ILE A 84 4.91 42.17 17.03
CA ILE A 84 6.34 42.34 17.36
C ILE A 84 6.91 43.69 16.92
N GLU A 85 6.44 44.27 15.81
CA GLU A 85 6.96 45.55 15.29
C GLU A 85 6.86 46.71 16.30
N HIS A 86 6.05 46.56 17.34
CA HIS A 86 5.79 47.58 18.36
C HIS A 86 6.51 47.35 19.69
N PHE A 87 7.27 46.24 19.85
CA PHE A 87 7.93 45.87 21.11
C PHE A 87 9.41 46.28 21.17
N SER A 88 9.97 46.31 22.39
CA SER A 88 11.40 46.56 22.58
C SER A 88 12.25 45.40 22.02
N GLN A 89 13.53 45.66 21.70
CA GLN A 89 14.41 44.66 21.08
C GLN A 89 14.48 43.32 21.85
N ALA A 90 14.52 43.36 23.18
CA ALA A 90 14.59 42.16 24.02
C ALA A 90 13.28 41.34 24.00
N GLU A 91 12.14 42.02 23.90
CA GLU A 91 10.84 41.39 23.74
C GLU A 91 10.69 40.84 22.31
N SER A 92 11.13 41.59 21.30
CA SER A 92 11.17 41.16 19.91
C SER A 92 12.01 39.88 19.71
N ASP A 93 13.18 39.78 20.34
CA ASP A 93 14.03 38.59 20.26
C ASP A 93 13.35 37.35 20.88
N SER A 94 12.59 37.55 21.96
CA SER A 94 11.85 36.46 22.61
C SER A 94 10.68 35.94 21.76
N VAL A 95 9.99 36.82 21.04
CA VAL A 95 8.91 36.42 20.12
C VAL A 95 9.46 35.85 18.81
N GLY A 96 10.61 36.34 18.33
CA GLY A 96 11.33 35.73 17.20
C GLY A 96 11.66 34.25 17.45
N LEU A 97 12.04 33.90 18.68
CA LEU A 97 12.24 32.51 19.13
C LEU A 97 10.94 31.67 19.07
N ILE A 98 9.79 32.27 19.41
CA ILE A 98 8.48 31.62 19.32
C ILE A 98 8.08 31.42 17.86
N SER A 99 8.26 32.43 17.00
CA SER A 99 8.00 32.34 15.55
C SER A 99 8.84 31.25 14.89
N ALA A 100 10.13 31.16 15.21
CA ALA A 100 11.00 30.09 14.72
C ALA A 100 10.53 28.69 15.17
N LYS A 101 10.04 28.56 16.41
CA LYS A 101 9.51 27.30 16.95
C LYS A 101 8.20 26.91 16.26
N LEU A 102 7.29 27.85 16.01
CA LEU A 102 6.04 27.64 15.27
C LEU A 102 6.32 27.27 13.81
N THR A 103 7.27 27.94 13.15
CA THR A 103 7.70 27.63 11.79
C THR A 103 8.32 26.23 11.69
N LYS A 104 9.11 25.81 12.67
CA LYS A 104 9.63 24.43 12.74
C LYS A 104 8.51 23.41 12.91
N GLU A 105 7.53 23.73 13.75
CA GLU A 105 6.36 22.89 13.96
C GLU A 105 5.49 22.78 12.70
N ARG A 106 5.33 23.86 11.93
CA ARG A 106 4.71 23.88 10.59
C ARG A 106 5.37 22.85 9.67
N TYR A 107 6.69 22.89 9.52
CA TYR A 107 7.39 21.95 8.65
C TYR A 107 7.24 20.50 9.14
N ARG A 108 7.25 20.28 10.47
CA ARG A 108 6.98 18.96 11.06
C ARG A 108 5.57 18.47 10.74
N LEU A 109 4.57 19.34 10.86
CA LEU A 109 3.19 19.03 10.55
C LEU A 109 2.98 18.80 9.05
N LEU A 110 3.64 19.56 8.17
CA LEU A 110 3.63 19.35 6.72
C LEU A 110 4.26 18.01 6.31
N GLU A 111 5.31 17.57 7.00
CA GLU A 111 5.87 16.22 6.80
C GLU A 111 4.97 15.11 7.34
N LEU A 112 4.24 15.33 8.44
CA LEU A 112 3.24 14.38 8.94
C LEU A 112 1.98 14.33 8.05
N ALA A 113 1.61 15.49 7.50
CA ALA A 113 0.50 15.74 6.59
C ALA A 113 0.67 15.13 5.21
N LYS A 114 1.92 14.89 4.79
CA LYS A 114 2.23 13.90 3.76
C LYS A 114 1.86 12.53 4.35
N THR A 115 0.55 12.29 4.46
CA THR A 115 0.01 11.10 5.08
C THR A 115 0.68 9.90 4.45
N LYS A 116 1.31 9.08 5.30
CA LYS A 116 1.86 7.81 4.88
C LYS A 116 0.79 7.09 4.06
N PRO A 117 1.06 6.72 2.79
CA PRO A 117 0.08 6.08 1.95
C PRO A 117 -0.53 4.90 2.71
N LYS A 118 -1.86 4.88 2.85
CA LYS A 118 -2.54 3.79 3.56
C LYS A 118 -2.64 2.64 2.59
N PHE A 119 -2.05 1.50 2.93
CA PHE A 119 -2.24 0.28 2.16
C PHE A 119 -3.74 -0.05 2.13
N ILE A 120 -4.31 -0.17 0.94
CA ILE A 120 -5.75 -0.43 0.72
C ILE A 120 -6.04 -1.80 0.10
N GLY A 121 -5.06 -2.42 -0.55
CA GLY A 121 -5.29 -3.68 -1.24
C GLY A 121 -4.23 -3.98 -2.28
N TRP A 122 -4.56 -4.83 -3.24
CA TRP A 122 -3.62 -5.29 -4.26
C TRP A 122 -4.20 -5.11 -5.64
N LYS A 123 -3.33 -5.03 -6.65
CA LYS A 123 -3.71 -5.04 -8.07
C LYS A 123 -2.95 -6.14 -8.78
N LEU A 124 -3.67 -7.10 -9.36
CA LEU A 124 -3.12 -8.05 -10.32
C LEU A 124 -3.28 -7.46 -11.71
N SER A 125 -2.19 -7.24 -12.44
CA SER A 125 -2.20 -6.64 -13.77
C SER A 125 -1.37 -7.45 -14.76
N GLY A 126 -1.47 -7.16 -16.06
CA GLY A 126 -0.71 -7.88 -17.09
C GLY A 126 -1.31 -9.24 -17.47
N ILE A 127 -2.61 -9.41 -17.28
CA ILE A 127 -3.33 -10.64 -17.61
C ILE A 127 -3.84 -10.52 -19.04
N ASN A 128 -3.55 -11.50 -19.88
CA ASN A 128 -4.04 -11.53 -21.26
C ASN A 128 -5.24 -12.47 -21.37
N VAL A 129 -6.08 -12.26 -22.38
CA VAL A 129 -7.09 -13.24 -22.80
C VAL A 129 -6.46 -14.08 -23.90
N GLU A 130 -6.44 -15.40 -23.76
CA GLU A 130 -5.93 -16.29 -24.80
C GLU A 130 -6.66 -16.04 -26.12
N GLY A 131 -5.90 -15.75 -27.17
CA GLY A 131 -6.42 -15.44 -28.50
C GLY A 131 -6.59 -13.94 -28.81
N GLU A 132 -6.48 -13.04 -27.83
CA GLU A 132 -6.53 -11.59 -28.04
C GLU A 132 -5.19 -10.91 -27.70
N LYS A 133 -4.62 -10.17 -28.66
CA LYS A 133 -3.33 -9.47 -28.48
C LYS A 133 -3.43 -8.14 -27.73
N THR A 134 -4.63 -7.63 -27.46
CA THR A 134 -4.85 -6.22 -27.06
C THR A 134 -5.56 -6.04 -25.70
N GLY A 135 -6.10 -7.10 -25.09
CA GLY A 135 -6.84 -7.02 -23.84
C GLY A 135 -5.98 -7.31 -22.61
N ARG A 136 -5.26 -6.31 -22.08
CA ARG A 136 -4.61 -6.44 -20.76
C ARG A 136 -5.64 -6.18 -19.66
N LEU A 137 -6.09 -7.25 -19.01
CA LEU A 137 -6.99 -7.17 -17.86
C LEU A 137 -6.21 -6.85 -16.58
N SER A 138 -6.92 -6.23 -15.64
CA SER A 138 -6.42 -6.05 -14.29
C SER A 138 -7.54 -6.16 -13.28
N PHE A 139 -7.24 -6.75 -12.12
CA PHE A 139 -8.17 -6.96 -11.03
C PHE A 139 -7.61 -6.36 -9.75
N LYS A 140 -8.47 -5.75 -8.95
CA LYS A 140 -8.09 -5.27 -7.63
C LYS A 140 -8.61 -6.23 -6.56
N PHE A 141 -7.92 -6.28 -5.44
CA PHE A 141 -8.27 -7.12 -4.30
C PHE A 141 -8.25 -6.31 -3.02
N ASN A 142 -9.02 -6.73 -2.04
CA ASN A 142 -8.85 -6.24 -0.67
C ASN A 142 -7.47 -6.64 -0.11
N LYS A 143 -7.11 -6.07 1.05
CA LYS A 143 -5.82 -6.30 1.72
C LYS A 143 -5.50 -7.77 1.93
N GLU A 144 -6.51 -8.57 2.25
CA GLU A 144 -6.39 -9.99 2.55
C GLU A 144 -6.45 -10.88 1.31
N ILE A 145 -6.55 -10.33 0.08
CA ILE A 145 -6.72 -11.10 -1.18
C ILE A 145 -7.75 -12.22 -0.99
N SER A 146 -8.91 -11.87 -0.42
CA SER A 146 -10.01 -12.80 -0.18
C SER A 146 -11.17 -12.57 -1.14
N LYS A 147 -11.23 -11.40 -1.76
CA LYS A 147 -12.21 -11.06 -2.80
C LYS A 147 -11.65 -10.04 -3.79
N ILE A 148 -12.16 -10.11 -5.01
CA ILE A 148 -11.97 -9.09 -6.03
C ILE A 148 -12.86 -7.88 -5.67
N VAL A 149 -12.31 -6.69 -5.80
CA VAL A 149 -12.99 -5.41 -5.50
C VAL A 149 -13.06 -4.53 -6.75
N PRO A 150 -14.05 -3.62 -6.85
CA PRO A 150 -14.13 -2.65 -7.94
C PRO A 150 -12.90 -1.74 -8.08
#